data_AF-E6X746-F1
#
_entry.id   AF-E6X746-F1
#
_cell.length_a   1.000
_cell.length_b   1.000
_cell.length_c   1.000
_cell.angle_alpha   90.00
_cell.angle_beta   90.00
_cell.angle_gamma   90.00
#
_symmetry.space_group_name_H-M   'P 1'
#
loop_
_entity.id
_entity.type
_entity.pdbx_description
1 polymer ?
#
loop_
_entity_poly.entity_id
_entity_poly.type
_entity_poly.pdbx_seq_one_letter_code
_entity_poly.pdbx_strand_id
1 'polypeptide(L)'
;MKNIYKTIALSIVLLSGITEVTAQNRTSKTVATKKVSVKKVPSSKVVYKTPKSKVTTVRTLPNKTNIKYNGQNYYYSNNKYYTYSQGHYVNIMPKVGFKIGVLP
;
A
#
# COMPACT_ATOMS: atom_id res chain seq x y z
N MET A 1 45.89 47.58 -62.51
CA MET A 1 45.62 46.25 -61.91
C MET A 1 45.44 46.27 -60.38
N LYS A 2 46.18 47.09 -59.61
CA LYS A 2 46.03 47.18 -58.13
C LYS A 2 44.60 47.47 -57.62
N ASN A 3 43.81 48.26 -58.35
CA ASN A 3 42.47 48.66 -57.92
C ASN A 3 41.44 47.51 -58.05
N ILE A 4 41.66 46.58 -58.98
CA ILE A 4 40.81 45.38 -59.17
C ILE A 4 41.01 44.37 -58.04
N TYR A 5 42.25 44.18 -57.58
CA TYR A 5 42.52 43.32 -56.43
C TYR A 5 41.92 43.90 -55.13
N LYS A 6 41.89 45.24 -54.98
CA LYS A 6 41.23 45.88 -53.83
C LYS A 6 39.70 45.74 -53.87
N THR A 7 39.07 45.87 -55.03
CA THR A 7 37.61 45.70 -55.14
C THR A 7 37.18 44.26 -54.91
N ILE A 8 37.94 43.29 -55.42
CA ILE A 8 37.68 41.85 -55.19
C ILE A 8 37.85 41.51 -53.70
N ALA A 9 38.93 42.00 -53.07
CA ALA A 9 39.16 41.80 -51.64
C ALA A 9 38.04 42.43 -50.79
N LEU A 10 37.55 43.62 -51.17
CA LEU A 10 36.45 44.28 -50.46
C LEU A 10 35.12 43.52 -50.60
N SER A 11 34.82 42.96 -51.78
CA SER A 11 33.61 42.15 -51.98
C SER A 11 33.62 40.84 -51.17
N ILE A 12 34.79 40.22 -50.98
CA ILE A 12 34.90 38.97 -50.21
C ILE A 12 34.69 39.22 -48.70
N VAL A 13 35.11 40.38 -48.20
CA VAL A 13 34.89 40.78 -46.80
C VAL A 13 33.43 41.18 -46.54
N LEU A 14 32.75 41.76 -47.53
CA LEU A 14 31.33 42.12 -47.41
C LEU A 14 30.39 40.90 -47.43
N LEU A 15 30.74 39.82 -48.13
CA LEU A 15 29.92 38.61 -48.20
C LEU A 15 30.04 37.70 -46.96
N SER A 16 31.13 37.79 -46.19
CA SER A 16 31.33 36.94 -44.99
C SER A 16 30.68 37.50 -43.71
N GLY A 17 30.16 38.73 -43.75
CA GLY A 17 29.61 39.43 -42.58
C GLY A 17 28.12 39.18 -42.29
N ILE A 18 27.39 38.47 -43.14
CA ILE A 18 25.94 38.23 -43.00
C ILE A 18 25.68 36.76 -42.68
N THR A 19 25.99 36.38 -41.45
CA THR A 19 25.37 35.20 -40.83
C THR A 19 24.62 35.66 -39.59
N GLU A 20 23.36 36.03 -39.78
CA GLU A 20 22.44 36.20 -38.67
C GLU A 20 22.09 34.79 -38.14
N VAL A 21 22.74 34.40 -37.05
CA VAL A 21 22.35 33.20 -36.31
C VAL A 21 21.04 33.53 -35.61
N THR A 22 19.90 33.14 -36.21
CA THR A 22 18.61 33.19 -35.53
C THR A 22 18.61 32.13 -34.42
N ALA A 23 19.12 32.49 -33.24
CA ALA A 23 18.97 31.68 -32.05
C ALA A 23 17.48 31.62 -31.70
N GLN A 24 16.82 30.50 -32.02
CA GLN A 24 15.44 30.27 -31.63
C GLN A 24 15.36 30.23 -30.09
N ASN A 25 14.95 31.33 -29.47
CA ASN A 25 14.72 31.39 -28.05
C ASN A 25 13.41 30.66 -27.75
N ARG A 26 13.48 29.35 -27.45
CA ARG A 26 12.34 28.61 -26.90
C ARG A 26 12.09 29.11 -25.48
N THR A 27 11.12 30.02 -25.32
CA THR A 27 10.53 30.29 -24.00
C THR A 27 9.87 29.02 -23.50
N SER A 28 10.49 28.34 -22.52
CA SER A 28 9.80 27.24 -21.84
C SER A 28 8.72 27.86 -20.95
N LYS A 29 7.44 27.60 -21.29
CA LYS A 29 6.35 27.87 -20.36
C LYS A 29 6.46 26.83 -19.25
N THR A 30 6.90 27.25 -18.07
CA THR A 30 6.78 26.44 -16.86
C THR A 30 5.31 26.27 -16.54
N VAL A 31 4.78 25.06 -16.76
CA VAL A 31 3.45 24.69 -16.30
C VAL A 31 3.53 24.57 -14.78
N ALA A 32 2.91 25.51 -14.07
CA ALA A 32 2.79 25.47 -12.61
C ALA A 32 1.98 24.22 -12.22
N THR A 33 2.67 23.16 -11.82
CA THR A 33 2.05 22.00 -11.20
C THR A 33 1.58 22.41 -9.80
N LYS A 34 0.27 22.53 -9.61
CA LYS A 34 -0.33 22.72 -8.29
C LYS A 34 0.02 21.51 -7.43
N LYS A 35 0.95 21.68 -6.49
CA LYS A 35 1.19 20.69 -5.44
C LYS A 35 -0.05 20.64 -4.56
N VAL A 36 -0.84 19.58 -4.69
CA VAL A 36 -1.90 19.27 -3.74
C VAL A 36 -1.21 18.93 -2.42
N SER A 37 -1.22 19.86 -1.47
CA SER A 37 -0.74 19.58 -0.12
C SER A 37 -1.73 18.62 0.55
N VAL A 38 -1.39 17.33 0.59
CA VAL A 38 -2.15 16.37 1.41
C VAL A 38 -1.94 16.79 2.87
N LYS A 39 -2.95 17.41 3.48
CA LYS A 39 -2.89 17.83 4.88
C LYS A 39 -2.84 16.58 5.76
N LYS A 40 -1.67 16.28 6.32
CA LYS A 40 -1.48 15.20 7.30
C LYS A 40 -2.28 15.54 8.56
N VAL A 41 -3.08 14.58 9.05
CA VAL A 41 -3.79 14.73 10.33
C VAL A 41 -2.75 14.83 11.46
N PRO A 42 -2.82 15.86 12.33
CA PRO A 42 -1.96 15.96 13.50
C PRO A 42 -2.11 14.72 14.38
N SER A 43 -1.00 14.14 14.85
CA SER A 43 -1.01 12.94 15.70
C SER A 43 -1.83 13.12 16.98
N SER A 44 -1.93 14.36 17.49
CA SER A 44 -2.77 14.72 18.65
C SER A 44 -4.27 14.50 18.43
N LYS A 45 -4.72 14.36 17.18
CA LYS A 45 -6.12 14.08 16.81
C LYS A 45 -6.36 12.61 16.45
N VAL A 46 -5.34 11.75 16.48
CA VAL A 46 -5.46 10.34 16.12
C VAL A 46 -5.66 9.50 17.38
N VAL A 47 -6.82 8.86 17.50
CA VAL A 47 -7.08 7.86 18.55
C VAL A 47 -6.83 6.48 17.96
N TYR A 48 -5.72 5.85 18.35
CA TYR A 48 -5.42 4.47 17.96
C TYR A 48 -6.21 3.50 18.83
N LYS A 49 -6.91 2.55 18.19
CA LYS A 49 -7.66 1.50 18.87
C LYS A 49 -7.01 0.16 18.63
N THR A 50 -6.62 -0.54 19.68
CA THR A 50 -6.16 -1.93 19.57
C THR A 50 -7.36 -2.83 19.30
N PRO A 51 -7.38 -3.60 18.20
CA PRO A 51 -8.47 -4.54 17.95
C PRO A 51 -8.45 -5.64 19.01
N LYS A 52 -9.57 -5.82 19.72
CA LYS A 52 -9.77 -6.99 20.58
C LYS A 52 -10.33 -8.13 19.75
N SER A 53 -9.88 -9.36 20.01
CA SER A 53 -10.43 -10.54 19.35
C SER A 53 -11.92 -10.70 19.72
N LYS A 54 -12.75 -11.01 18.72
CA LYS A 54 -14.19 -11.25 18.92
C LYS A 54 -14.46 -12.51 19.75
N VAL A 55 -13.53 -13.46 19.72
CA VAL A 55 -13.67 -14.77 20.36
C VAL A 55 -12.63 -14.93 21.46
N THR A 56 -13.04 -15.54 22.57
CA THR A 56 -12.17 -15.89 23.69
C THR A 56 -11.33 -17.12 23.34
N THR A 57 -10.01 -17.00 23.51
CA THR A 57 -9.06 -18.09 23.34
C THR A 57 -8.49 -18.49 24.69
N VAL A 58 -8.34 -19.78 24.94
CA VAL A 58 -7.74 -20.33 26.16
C VAL A 58 -6.61 -21.28 25.81
N ARG A 59 -5.49 -21.22 26.53
CA ARG A 59 -4.29 -22.00 26.21
C ARG A 59 -4.42 -23.46 26.64
N THR A 60 -5.07 -23.67 27.79
CA THR A 60 -5.29 -24.99 28.38
C THR A 60 -6.76 -25.14 28.73
N LEU A 61 -7.24 -26.38 28.65
CA LEU A 61 -8.63 -26.72 28.93
C LEU A 61 -8.65 -27.93 29.88
N PRO A 62 -8.95 -27.73 31.17
CA PRO A 62 -9.02 -28.82 32.15
C PRO A 62 -10.29 -29.65 31.93
N ASN A 63 -10.21 -30.95 32.28
CA ASN A 63 -11.34 -31.89 32.28
C ASN A 63 -12.21 -31.84 31.01
N LYS A 64 -11.57 -31.81 29.84
CA LYS A 64 -12.26 -31.72 28.55
C LYS A 64 -12.71 -33.08 28.04
N THR A 65 -13.91 -33.13 27.45
CA THR A 65 -14.37 -34.28 26.68
C THR A 65 -14.08 -34.06 25.20
N ASN A 66 -13.44 -35.03 24.55
CA ASN A 66 -13.16 -34.97 23.10
C ASN A 66 -14.32 -35.60 22.33
N ILE A 67 -14.91 -34.83 21.43
CA ILE A 67 -16.06 -35.22 20.60
C ILE A 67 -15.64 -35.06 19.14
N LYS A 68 -15.70 -36.16 18.37
CA LYS A 68 -15.41 -36.13 16.93
C LYS A 68 -16.72 -36.01 16.16
N TYR A 69 -16.82 -34.99 15.31
CA TYR A 69 -17.99 -34.79 14.45
C TYR A 69 -17.55 -34.30 13.06
N ASN A 70 -17.96 -35.01 12.01
CA ASN A 70 -17.65 -34.70 10.60
C ASN A 70 -16.15 -34.37 10.37
N GLY A 71 -15.26 -35.20 10.92
CA GLY A 71 -13.81 -35.04 10.80
C GLY A 71 -13.20 -33.89 11.63
N GLN A 72 -14.00 -33.18 12.42
CA GLN A 72 -13.52 -32.12 13.32
C GLN A 72 -13.55 -32.58 14.77
N ASN A 73 -12.51 -32.24 15.52
CA ASN A 73 -12.44 -32.45 16.96
C ASN A 73 -13.06 -31.24 17.68
N TYR A 74 -14.06 -31.51 18.50
CA TYR A 74 -14.66 -30.58 19.44
C TYR A 74 -14.21 -30.97 20.84
N TYR A 75 -13.92 -29.97 21.66
CA TYR A 75 -13.54 -30.14 23.06
C TYR A 75 -14.60 -29.48 23.92
N TYR A 76 -15.26 -30.26 24.75
CA TYR A 76 -16.31 -29.77 25.61
C TYR A 76 -15.78 -29.59 27.04
N SER A 77 -15.99 -28.41 27.62
CA SER A 77 -15.61 -28.07 29.00
C SER A 77 -16.44 -26.87 29.47
N ASN A 78 -16.88 -26.87 30.74
CA ASN A 78 -17.66 -25.79 31.36
C ASN A 78 -18.81 -25.26 30.47
N ASN A 79 -19.66 -26.16 29.95
CA ASN A 79 -20.83 -25.80 29.14
C ASN A 79 -20.52 -25.04 27.85
N LYS A 80 -19.27 -25.16 27.35
CA LYS A 80 -18.80 -24.54 26.12
C LYS A 80 -18.10 -25.57 25.24
N TYR A 81 -18.18 -25.34 23.94
CA TYR A 81 -17.47 -26.12 22.94
C TYR A 81 -16.28 -25.34 22.45
N TYR A 82 -15.18 -26.05 22.25
CA TYR A 82 -13.93 -25.48 21.80
C TYR A 82 -13.41 -26.25 20.61
N THR A 83 -12.64 -25.58 19.78
CA THR A 83 -11.79 -26.23 18.78
C THR A 83 -10.34 -25.86 19.03
N TYR A 84 -9.42 -26.76 18.72
CA TYR A 84 -8.00 -26.49 18.84
C TYR A 84 -7.49 -25.91 17.52
N SER A 85 -6.99 -24.69 17.57
CA SER A 85 -6.46 -23.98 16.41
C SER A 85 -5.24 -23.17 16.84
N GLN A 86 -4.16 -23.21 16.04
CA GLN A 86 -2.96 -22.39 16.26
C GLN A 86 -2.40 -22.42 17.70
N GLY A 87 -2.42 -23.59 18.35
CA GLY A 87 -1.87 -23.76 19.70
C GLY A 87 -2.80 -23.37 20.85
N HIS A 88 -4.05 -23.03 20.59
CA HIS A 88 -5.02 -22.63 21.61
C HIS A 88 -6.42 -23.17 21.34
N TYR A 89 -7.23 -23.23 22.39
CA TYR A 89 -8.65 -23.60 22.30
C TYR A 89 -9.48 -22.35 22.08
N VAL A 90 -10.23 -22.33 20.98
CA VAL A 90 -11.12 -21.24 20.60
C VAL A 90 -12.54 -21.67 20.95
N ASN A 91 -13.27 -20.85 21.71
CA ASN A 91 -14.68 -21.11 21.98
C ASN A 91 -15.49 -21.02 20.68
N ILE A 92 -16.21 -22.07 20.32
CA ILE A 92 -17.00 -22.15 19.10
C ILE A 92 -18.38 -22.72 19.40
N MET A 93 -19.35 -22.35 18.57
CA MET A 93 -20.65 -23.02 18.60
C MET A 93 -20.56 -24.34 17.82
N PRO A 94 -21.22 -25.41 18.30
CA PRO A 94 -21.31 -26.65 17.55
C PRO A 94 -22.08 -26.43 16.25
N LYS A 95 -21.73 -27.18 15.21
CA LYS A 95 -22.41 -27.12 13.91
C LYS A 95 -23.82 -27.71 14.00
N VAL A 96 -24.68 -27.30 13.09
CA VAL A 96 -26.01 -27.91 12.93
C VAL A 96 -25.85 -29.42 12.67
N GLY A 97 -26.63 -30.23 13.39
CA GLY A 97 -26.56 -31.69 13.32
C GLY A 97 -25.53 -32.33 14.26
N PHE A 98 -24.82 -31.54 15.07
CA PHE A 98 -23.97 -32.05 16.14
C PHE A 98 -24.82 -32.79 17.20
N LYS A 99 -24.53 -34.07 17.40
CA LYS A 99 -25.20 -34.91 18.39
C LYS A 99 -24.26 -35.17 19.57
N ILE A 100 -24.75 -34.95 20.78
CA ILE A 100 -24.06 -35.33 22.02
C ILE A 100 -24.74 -36.55 22.62
N GLY A 101 -23.94 -37.52 23.09
CA GLY A 101 -24.44 -38.73 23.73
C GLY A 101 -24.95 -38.52 25.16
N VAL A 102 -24.61 -37.38 25.76
CA VAL A 102 -25.04 -36.96 27.09
C VAL A 102 -25.21 -35.45 27.07
N LEU A 103 -26.34 -34.97 27.61
CA LEU A 103 -26.49 -33.56 27.91
C LEU A 103 -25.55 -33.20 29.07
N PRO A 104 -24.83 -32.08 28.97
CA PRO A 104 -24.08 -31.55 30.08
C PRO A 104 -24.94 -30.87 31.14
#